data_AF-A0A7Y5RGK4-F1
#
_entry.id   AF-A0A7Y5RGK4-F1
#
_cell.length_a   1.000
_cell.length_b   1.000
_cell.length_c   1.000
_cell.angle_alpha   90.00
_cell.angle_beta   90.00
_cell.angle_gamma   90.00
#
_symmetry.space_group_name_H-M   'P 1'
#
loop_
_entity.id
_entity.type
_entity.pdbx_description
1 polymer ?
#
loop_
_entity_poly.entity_id
_entity_poly.type
_entity_poly.pdbx_seq_one_letter_code
_entity_poly.pdbx_strand_id
1 'polypeptide(L)'
;MGQVADSESAYSELEAVLTALARNPRLAKLLKFVSERSLQGRTEEINEYSIATEVFDRSKATFDGSTDSIVRVETFRLRKRLKEYYETEGKNHAVVISLPVRSYVPEFHCRNVSLEVSIPSPISEATELRNAPFESSVAEGSKNLVETTIHVTNHPRSDDWRKRMWYGLAAIALLIVLGFGAREFVLRMRSAHPENLTAAGTRNDTRLAAPANAAHVPLRLLVGYQGSPKIDSSGAYWEADRYFSGGAAFERPHLPVSRTSDPMLFDQWRTGDFSYDIPLAPGPYELHLFFVATPPEDFKTQFFNVSANGELLLSNFNINADALGTNIADEKVFKEIHPDKDGYLHLKFFIGRSAPSLNAIEILPGLPHRQQPVRLVMQPTAVRDHSGNLWHSDNYFSNGATNDQPRTVSGTPDPNLYAWERYGHFTYSIPVDTRGRYTLVLHFAELYWAPETPGSVGVGSRVFRVYCNGSTLLDDFDIFKEAGTQHALTKTFHHLRPSQEGKLDITFDPIVNYATVSAIEVIDESE
;
A
#
# COMPACT_ATOMS: atom_id res chain seq x y z
N MET A 1 11.13 25.71 -3.89
CA MET A 1 10.81 25.28 -5.27
C MET A 1 12.04 25.50 -6.14
N GLY A 2 12.36 24.59 -7.04
CA GLY A 2 13.42 24.80 -8.04
C GLY A 2 12.95 25.80 -9.09
N GLN A 3 13.90 26.51 -9.71
CA GLN A 3 13.62 27.37 -10.85
C GLN A 3 13.39 26.49 -12.09
N VAL A 4 12.40 26.81 -12.93
CA VAL A 4 12.17 26.07 -14.18
C VAL A 4 13.37 26.28 -15.12
N ALA A 5 13.88 25.21 -15.71
CA ALA A 5 15.01 25.27 -16.63
C ALA A 5 14.64 25.97 -17.96
N ASP A 6 15.62 26.62 -18.59
CA ASP A 6 15.44 27.08 -19.96
C ASP A 6 15.39 25.91 -20.96
N SER A 7 14.81 26.17 -22.14
CA SER A 7 14.57 25.12 -23.14
C SER A 7 15.86 24.47 -23.63
N GLU A 8 16.92 25.25 -23.84
CA GLU A 8 18.20 24.76 -24.36
C GLU A 8 18.91 23.84 -23.35
N SER A 9 18.96 24.21 -22.07
CA SER A 9 19.51 23.37 -21.00
C SER A 9 18.66 22.12 -20.77
N ALA A 10 17.34 22.22 -20.92
CA ALA A 10 16.44 21.07 -20.81
C ALA A 10 16.61 20.04 -21.95
N TYR A 11 16.84 20.49 -23.19
CA TYR A 11 17.20 19.60 -24.30
C TYR A 11 18.61 19.00 -24.14
N SER A 12 19.58 19.77 -23.64
CA SER A 12 20.94 19.27 -23.35
C SER A 12 20.92 18.16 -22.28
N GLU A 13 20.18 18.38 -21.19
CA GLU A 13 20.00 17.38 -20.13
C GLU A 13 19.26 16.13 -20.64
N LEU A 14 18.26 16.29 -21.51
CA LEU A 14 17.56 15.17 -22.14
C LEU A 14 18.51 14.26 -22.92
N GLU A 15 19.38 14.81 -23.77
CA GLU A 15 20.34 14.01 -24.54
C GLU A 15 21.39 13.33 -23.65
N ALA A 16 21.81 13.96 -22.55
CA ALA A 16 22.69 13.34 -21.55
C ALA A 16 22.04 12.13 -20.87
N VAL A 17 20.79 12.26 -20.43
CA VAL A 17 20.02 11.15 -19.83
C VAL A 17 19.72 10.06 -20.86
N LEU A 18 19.35 10.41 -22.10
CA LEU A 18 19.11 9.43 -23.17
C LEU A 18 20.37 8.60 -23.48
N THR A 19 21.54 9.22 -23.44
CA THR A 19 22.83 8.54 -23.57
C THR A 19 23.05 7.53 -22.43
N ALA A 20 22.78 7.91 -21.18
CA ALA A 20 22.83 7.03 -20.02
C ALA A 20 21.75 5.92 -20.01
N LEU A 21 20.70 6.08 -20.81
CA LEU A 21 19.64 5.09 -21.06
C LEU A 21 19.89 4.20 -22.29
N ALA A 22 21.01 4.34 -23.01
CA ALA A 22 21.28 3.57 -24.24
C ALA A 22 21.21 2.04 -24.05
N ARG A 23 21.52 1.53 -22.85
CA ARG A 23 21.38 0.10 -22.50
C ARG A 23 19.93 -0.37 -22.31
N ASN A 24 18.97 0.56 -22.17
CA ASN A 24 17.55 0.32 -21.96
C ASN A 24 16.71 1.04 -23.03
N PRO A 25 16.72 0.58 -24.30
CA PRO A 25 16.15 1.32 -25.43
C PRO A 25 14.64 1.62 -25.32
N ARG A 26 13.88 0.83 -24.55
CA ARG A 26 12.46 1.12 -24.26
C ARG A 26 12.29 2.33 -23.36
N LEU A 27 13.11 2.45 -22.30
CA LEU A 27 13.08 3.60 -21.40
C LEU A 27 13.60 4.86 -22.09
N ALA A 28 14.62 4.73 -22.94
CA ALA A 28 15.11 5.83 -23.77
C ALA A 28 14.02 6.34 -24.74
N LYS A 29 13.34 5.44 -25.48
CA LYS A 29 12.19 5.81 -26.32
C LYS A 29 11.07 6.51 -25.53
N LEU A 30 10.71 5.96 -24.36
CA LEU A 30 9.67 6.54 -23.51
C LEU A 30 10.04 7.94 -23.03
N LEU A 31 11.24 8.10 -22.45
CA LEU A 31 11.71 9.40 -21.96
C LEU A 31 11.74 10.43 -23.09
N LYS A 32 12.32 10.06 -24.24
CA LYS A 32 12.39 10.92 -25.42
C LYS A 32 11.01 11.44 -25.82
N PHE A 33 10.05 10.53 -25.99
CA PHE A 33 8.69 10.85 -26.40
C PHE A 33 7.98 11.83 -25.44
N VAL A 34 8.02 11.56 -24.14
CA VAL A 34 7.32 12.41 -23.15
C VAL A 34 8.03 13.75 -22.95
N SER A 35 9.36 13.77 -23.02
CA SER A 35 10.17 14.99 -22.89
C SER A 35 10.07 15.89 -24.11
N GLU A 36 10.14 15.36 -25.35
CA GLU A 36 9.98 16.15 -26.57
C GLU A 36 8.58 16.80 -26.64
N ARG A 37 7.51 16.09 -26.24
CA ARG A 37 6.16 16.67 -26.21
C ARG A 37 6.00 17.72 -25.11
N SER A 38 6.58 17.49 -23.93
CA SER A 38 6.58 18.46 -22.82
C SER A 38 7.32 19.75 -23.21
N LEU A 39 8.52 19.64 -23.78
CA LEU A 39 9.33 20.79 -24.24
C LEU A 39 8.77 21.51 -25.47
N GLN A 40 7.82 20.91 -26.18
CA GLN A 40 7.07 21.54 -27.28
C GLN A 40 5.73 22.13 -26.81
N GLY A 41 5.42 22.07 -25.51
CA GLY A 41 4.16 22.58 -24.94
C GLY A 41 2.92 21.73 -25.26
N ARG A 42 3.09 20.49 -25.71
CA ARG A 42 2.02 19.56 -26.12
C ARG A 42 1.77 18.51 -25.05
N THR A 43 1.52 18.95 -23.81
CA THR A 43 1.43 18.06 -22.64
C THR A 43 0.13 17.25 -22.62
N GLU A 44 -0.94 17.76 -23.22
CA GLU A 44 -2.22 17.10 -23.45
C GLU A 44 -2.13 15.87 -24.38
N GLU A 45 -1.13 15.82 -25.26
CA GLU A 45 -0.83 14.65 -26.08
C GLU A 45 -0.13 13.52 -25.30
N ILE A 46 0.24 13.74 -24.02
CA ILE A 46 0.98 12.78 -23.19
C ILE A 46 0.00 12.02 -22.27
N ASN A 47 -0.53 10.92 -22.78
CA ASN A 47 -1.46 10.05 -22.04
C ASN A 47 -1.14 8.57 -22.27
N GLU A 48 -1.78 7.68 -21.51
CA GLU A 48 -1.51 6.24 -21.57
C GLU A 48 -1.75 5.64 -22.97
N TYR A 49 -2.77 6.13 -23.70
CA TYR A 49 -3.08 5.64 -25.04
C TYR A 49 -2.05 6.09 -26.09
N SER A 50 -1.62 7.35 -26.07
CA SER A 50 -0.59 7.84 -27.00
C SER A 50 0.75 7.15 -26.75
N ILE A 51 1.17 7.01 -25.50
CA ILE A 51 2.41 6.30 -25.14
C ILE A 51 2.34 4.83 -25.57
N ALA A 52 1.25 4.11 -25.29
CA ALA A 52 1.11 2.71 -25.67
C ALA A 52 1.24 2.51 -27.19
N THR A 53 0.55 3.35 -27.96
CA THR A 53 0.41 3.16 -29.41
C THR A 53 1.56 3.75 -30.23
N GLU A 54 2.29 4.74 -29.70
CA GLU A 54 3.39 5.41 -30.41
C GLU A 54 4.80 5.06 -29.88
N VAL A 55 4.94 4.61 -28.62
CA VAL A 55 6.24 4.23 -28.02
C VAL A 55 6.41 2.71 -27.95
N PHE A 56 5.33 1.98 -27.65
CA PHE A 56 5.33 0.53 -27.42
C PHE A 56 4.66 -0.28 -28.53
N ASP A 57 4.41 0.35 -29.68
CA ASP A 57 3.87 -0.27 -30.90
C ASP A 57 2.55 -1.04 -30.65
N ARG A 58 1.74 -0.62 -29.66
CA ARG A 58 0.45 -1.27 -29.37
C ARG A 58 -0.60 -0.92 -30.43
N SER A 59 -1.42 -1.91 -30.76
CA SER A 59 -2.50 -1.77 -31.74
C SER A 59 -3.54 -0.74 -31.29
N LYS A 60 -3.69 0.35 -32.07
CA LYS A 60 -4.71 1.38 -31.87
C LYS A 60 -6.16 0.84 -31.86
N ALA A 61 -6.39 -0.33 -32.45
CA ALA A 61 -7.71 -0.95 -32.54
C ALA A 61 -8.04 -1.89 -31.36
N THR A 62 -7.05 -2.27 -30.54
CA THR A 62 -7.23 -3.31 -29.50
C THR A 62 -6.48 -3.01 -28.20
N PHE A 63 -5.80 -1.87 -28.08
CA PHE A 63 -5.18 -1.45 -26.83
C PHE A 63 -6.24 -0.93 -25.86
N ASP A 64 -6.27 -1.53 -24.67
CA ASP A 64 -7.08 -1.10 -23.54
C ASP A 64 -6.16 -0.93 -22.32
N GLY A 65 -6.05 0.30 -21.84
CA GLY A 65 -5.24 0.63 -20.66
C GLY A 65 -5.76 0.00 -19.37
N SER A 66 -7.00 -0.52 -19.32
CA SER A 66 -7.49 -1.24 -18.14
C SER A 66 -6.83 -2.62 -17.98
N THR A 67 -6.42 -3.24 -19.09
CA THR A 67 -5.87 -4.61 -19.14
C THR A 67 -4.39 -4.68 -19.49
N ASP A 68 -3.84 -3.74 -20.27
CA ASP A 68 -2.43 -3.73 -20.69
C ASP A 68 -1.61 -2.66 -19.95
N SER A 69 -0.99 -3.07 -18.85
CA SER A 69 -0.22 -2.20 -17.95
C SER A 69 1.18 -1.78 -18.47
N ILE A 70 1.51 -2.04 -19.75
CA ILE A 70 2.84 -1.79 -20.30
C ILE A 70 3.36 -0.36 -20.06
N VAL A 71 2.49 0.64 -20.22
CA VAL A 71 2.86 2.04 -20.01
C VAL A 71 3.17 2.31 -18.54
N ARG A 72 2.27 1.93 -17.62
CA ARG A 72 2.46 2.09 -16.17
C ARG A 72 3.76 1.43 -15.67
N VAL A 73 4.06 0.22 -16.16
CA VAL A 73 5.26 -0.54 -15.78
C VAL A 73 6.54 0.13 -16.30
N GLU A 74 6.58 0.55 -17.57
CA GLU A 74 7.78 1.21 -18.12
C GLU A 74 7.95 2.64 -17.60
N THR A 75 6.87 3.38 -17.33
CA THR A 75 6.91 4.68 -16.63
C THR A 75 7.45 4.54 -15.20
N PHE A 76 7.03 3.51 -14.45
CA PHE A 76 7.59 3.23 -13.12
C PHE A 76 9.09 2.92 -13.18
N ARG A 77 9.52 2.10 -14.15
CA ARG A 77 10.94 1.81 -14.40
C ARG A 77 11.74 3.06 -14.76
N LEU A 78 11.17 3.94 -15.58
CA LEU A 78 11.77 5.21 -15.95
C LEU A 78 11.96 6.13 -14.74
N ARG A 79 10.93 6.29 -13.88
CA ARG A 79 11.06 7.03 -12.61
C ARG A 79 12.21 6.50 -11.74
N LYS A 80 12.29 5.18 -11.56
CA LYS A 80 13.36 4.55 -10.77
C LYS A 80 14.74 4.83 -11.37
N ARG A 81 14.92 4.63 -12.68
CA ARG A 81 16.21 4.84 -13.35
C ARG A 81 16.62 6.32 -13.42
N LEU A 82 15.67 7.25 -13.55
CA LEU A 82 15.93 8.70 -13.42
C LEU A 82 16.46 9.04 -12.02
N LYS A 83 15.81 8.53 -10.97
CA LYS A 83 16.29 8.70 -9.59
C LYS A 83 17.71 8.14 -9.41
N GLU A 84 17.94 6.89 -9.81
CA GLU A 84 19.27 6.25 -9.76
C GLU A 84 20.33 7.05 -10.54
N TYR A 85 19.97 7.61 -11.70
CA TYR A 85 20.86 8.47 -12.49
C TYR A 85 21.24 9.74 -11.74
N TYR A 86 20.27 10.48 -11.20
CA TYR A 86 20.53 11.73 -10.48
C TYR A 86 21.12 11.56 -9.08
N GLU A 87 21.15 10.34 -8.54
CA GLU A 87 21.92 9.95 -7.35
C GLU A 87 23.38 9.59 -7.67
N THR A 88 23.69 9.25 -8.94
CA THR A 88 24.99 8.74 -9.37
C THR A 88 25.62 9.59 -10.48
N GLU A 89 25.44 9.19 -11.75
CA GLU A 89 26.01 9.80 -12.96
C GLU A 89 25.64 11.29 -13.09
N GLY A 90 24.35 11.61 -12.91
CA GLY A 90 23.77 12.96 -12.98
C GLY A 90 23.81 13.74 -11.66
N LYS A 91 24.55 13.28 -10.64
CA LYS A 91 24.56 13.89 -9.29
C LYS A 91 24.94 15.38 -9.29
N ASN A 92 25.80 15.79 -10.22
CA ASN A 92 26.30 17.17 -10.34
C ASN A 92 25.65 17.97 -11.49
N HIS A 93 24.63 17.41 -12.16
CA HIS A 93 23.94 18.11 -13.25
C HIS A 93 23.12 19.29 -12.72
N ALA A 94 23.11 20.39 -13.47
CA ALA A 94 22.44 21.62 -13.09
C ALA A 94 20.92 21.57 -13.36
N VAL A 95 20.49 20.80 -14.35
CA VAL A 95 19.07 20.50 -14.63
C VAL A 95 18.78 19.07 -14.19
N VAL A 96 17.58 18.84 -13.66
CA VAL A 96 17.09 17.53 -13.24
C VAL A 96 15.74 17.26 -13.91
N ILE A 97 15.67 16.17 -14.67
CA ILE A 97 14.42 15.66 -15.22
C ILE A 97 13.71 14.81 -14.16
N SER A 98 12.57 15.27 -13.68
CA SER A 98 11.68 14.49 -12.82
C SER A 98 10.44 14.04 -13.59
N LEU A 99 9.84 12.93 -13.17
CA LEU A 99 8.60 12.41 -13.75
C LEU A 99 7.62 12.12 -12.60
N PRO A 100 6.73 13.07 -12.25
CA PRO A 100 5.90 13.00 -11.06
C PRO A 100 5.07 11.72 -10.94
N VAL A 101 4.72 11.34 -9.72
CA VAL A 101 3.82 10.21 -9.44
C VAL A 101 2.43 10.53 -10.02
N ARG A 102 1.74 9.51 -10.56
CA ARG A 102 0.44 9.64 -11.27
C ARG A 102 0.43 10.54 -12.53
N SER A 103 1.54 11.19 -12.89
CA SER A 103 1.71 11.95 -14.16
C SER A 103 2.60 11.23 -15.17
N TYR A 104 2.33 11.41 -16.47
CA TYR A 104 3.22 11.01 -17.57
C TYR A 104 4.03 12.19 -18.14
N VAL A 105 3.74 13.42 -17.71
CA VAL A 105 4.42 14.65 -18.15
C VAL A 105 5.69 14.83 -17.31
N PRO A 106 6.89 14.91 -17.92
CA PRO A 106 8.13 15.21 -17.21
C PRO A 106 8.26 16.70 -16.91
N GLU A 107 8.93 17.02 -15.80
CA GLU A 107 9.26 18.37 -15.36
C GLU A 107 10.78 18.57 -15.35
N PHE A 108 11.23 19.80 -15.63
CA PHE A 108 12.64 20.15 -15.74
C PHE A 108 13.00 21.25 -14.72
N HIS A 109 13.80 20.89 -13.72
CA HIS A 109 14.10 21.73 -12.56
C HIS A 109 15.58 22.08 -12.48
N CYS A 110 15.92 23.35 -12.23
CA CYS A 110 17.27 23.77 -11.89
C CYS A 110 17.61 23.39 -10.43
N ARG A 111 18.77 22.74 -10.25
CA ARG A 111 19.34 22.36 -8.95
C ARG A 111 20.15 23.53 -8.38
N ASN A 112 19.62 24.21 -7.37
CA ASN A 112 20.36 25.23 -6.63
C ASN A 112 21.51 24.58 -5.85
N VAL A 113 22.76 24.84 -6.26
CA VAL A 113 23.96 24.39 -5.56
C VAL A 113 24.25 25.33 -4.40
N SER A 114 23.76 24.98 -3.21
CA SER A 114 24.18 25.61 -1.95
C SER A 114 25.63 25.21 -1.66
N LEU A 115 26.58 26.14 -1.83
CA LEU A 115 27.97 25.94 -1.46
C LEU A 115 28.13 26.02 0.07
N GLU A 116 28.03 24.89 0.76
CA GLU A 116 28.44 24.80 2.16
C GLU A 116 29.97 24.91 2.28
N VAL A 117 30.44 26.10 2.67
CA VAL A 117 31.83 26.31 3.09
C VAL A 117 31.97 25.85 4.53
N SER A 118 32.62 24.70 4.73
CA SER A 118 32.94 24.17 6.06
C SER A 118 33.98 25.04 6.78
N ILE A 119 33.56 25.73 7.85
CA ILE A 119 34.46 26.38 8.80
C ILE A 119 34.65 25.43 10.00
N PRO A 120 35.88 25.00 10.33
CA PRO A 120 36.12 24.17 11.51
C PRO A 120 36.15 25.01 12.79
N SER A 121 35.37 24.63 13.79
CA SER A 121 35.42 25.20 15.15
C SER A 121 36.68 24.77 15.90
N PRO A 122 37.19 25.60 16.85
CA PRO A 122 38.53 25.45 17.40
C PRO A 122 38.68 24.35 18.47
N ILE A 123 39.91 23.86 18.59
CA ILE A 123 40.37 22.84 19.53
C ILE A 123 40.40 23.39 20.97
N SER A 124 40.04 22.55 21.95
CA SER A 124 40.38 22.75 23.37
C SER A 124 41.32 21.62 23.83
N GLU A 125 42.49 21.98 24.35
CA GLU A 125 43.51 21.06 24.87
C GLU A 125 43.41 20.83 26.39
N ALA A 126 44.23 19.88 26.87
CA ALA A 126 44.49 19.44 28.26
C ALA A 126 43.37 18.61 28.94
N THR A 127 43.62 17.48 29.61
CA THR A 127 44.78 17.20 30.50
C THR A 127 45.19 15.71 30.61
N GLU A 128 46.49 15.46 30.44
CA GLU A 128 47.42 14.44 30.99
C GLU A 128 46.99 13.07 31.63
N LEU A 129 47.55 12.00 31.02
CA LEU A 129 48.45 10.95 31.59
C LEU A 129 48.15 10.21 32.93
N ARG A 130 48.08 8.86 32.87
CA ARG A 130 49.01 7.95 33.61
C ARG A 130 48.93 6.44 33.23
N ASN A 131 50.10 5.85 32.94
CA ASN A 131 50.67 4.52 33.32
C ASN A 131 49.79 3.24 33.42
N ALA A 132 50.26 2.00 33.14
CA ALA A 132 51.44 1.41 32.44
C ALA A 132 51.19 -0.15 32.25
N PRO A 133 52.17 -1.10 32.12
CA PRO A 133 52.18 -2.10 31.02
C PRO A 133 52.15 -3.60 31.45
N PHE A 134 52.19 -4.56 30.49
CA PHE A 134 53.08 -5.77 30.53
C PHE A 134 53.13 -6.56 29.18
N GLU A 135 54.06 -7.52 29.07
CA GLU A 135 54.65 -8.05 27.81
C GLU A 135 54.24 -9.50 27.38
N SER A 136 54.40 -9.81 26.07
CA SER A 136 54.70 -11.15 25.47
C SER A 136 53.63 -12.28 25.61
N SER A 137 53.49 -13.31 24.77
CA SER A 137 54.19 -13.90 23.58
C SER A 137 53.17 -14.77 22.78
N VAL A 138 53.38 -15.45 21.63
CA VAL A 138 54.54 -15.69 20.74
C VAL A 138 54.07 -15.84 19.24
N ALA A 139 54.70 -16.71 18.42
CA ALA A 139 54.42 -17.04 17.00
C ALA A 139 53.23 -18.06 16.82
N GLU A 140 52.73 -18.46 15.64
CA GLU A 140 53.18 -18.53 14.21
C GLU A 140 51.97 -18.23 13.26
N GLY A 141 52.05 -18.09 11.92
CA GLY A 141 53.13 -18.14 10.94
C GLY A 141 52.61 -18.04 9.48
N SER A 142 53.49 -17.68 8.53
CA SER A 142 53.37 -17.78 7.06
C SER A 142 52.11 -17.26 6.32
N LYS A 143 52.26 -16.09 5.69
CA LYS A 143 51.67 -15.82 4.36
C LYS A 143 52.58 -16.41 3.27
N ASN A 144 52.00 -16.82 2.14
CA ASN A 144 52.72 -16.74 0.86
C ASN A 144 51.74 -16.46 -0.29
N LEU A 145 52.20 -15.66 -1.25
CA LEU A 145 51.53 -15.44 -2.53
C LEU A 145 51.75 -16.67 -3.43
N VAL A 146 50.96 -16.80 -4.50
CA VAL A 146 51.49 -16.85 -5.87
C VAL A 146 50.36 -16.69 -6.90
N GLU A 147 50.70 -15.98 -7.97
CA GLU A 147 49.95 -15.65 -9.17
C GLU A 147 49.97 -16.83 -10.17
N THR A 148 48.84 -17.19 -10.80
CA THR A 148 48.83 -18.14 -11.94
C THR A 148 47.76 -17.81 -12.98
N THR A 149 48.22 -17.22 -14.09
CA THR A 149 48.04 -17.63 -15.50
C THR A 149 46.72 -18.29 -15.96
N ILE A 150 46.14 -17.68 -16.99
CA ILE A 150 45.02 -18.19 -17.80
C ILE A 150 45.42 -19.45 -18.58
N HIS A 151 44.58 -20.50 -18.54
CA HIS A 151 44.63 -21.60 -19.50
C HIS A 151 43.31 -21.74 -20.28
N VAL A 152 43.41 -21.64 -21.61
CA VAL A 152 42.34 -21.98 -22.55
C VAL A 152 42.43 -23.47 -22.89
N THR A 153 41.31 -24.19 -22.85
CA THR A 153 41.16 -25.50 -23.51
C THR A 153 39.81 -25.61 -24.23
N ASN A 154 39.83 -26.32 -25.36
CA ASN A 154 38.69 -26.56 -26.27
C ASN A 154 38.46 -28.07 -26.34
N HIS A 155 37.20 -28.55 -26.35
CA HIS A 155 36.69 -29.79 -26.99
C HIS A 155 35.29 -30.18 -26.43
N PRO A 156 34.51 -31.05 -27.10
CA PRO A 156 34.22 -31.12 -28.54
C PRO A 156 32.70 -31.25 -28.83
N ARG A 157 32.28 -31.28 -30.10
CA ARG A 157 30.89 -31.60 -30.51
C ARG A 157 30.67 -33.11 -30.66
N SER A 158 29.48 -33.60 -30.30
CA SER A 158 28.95 -34.89 -30.77
C SER A 158 27.41 -34.87 -30.89
N ASP A 159 26.89 -35.71 -31.79
CA ASP A 159 25.48 -35.80 -32.20
C ASP A 159 24.56 -36.46 -31.15
N ASP A 160 23.33 -35.96 -30.99
CA ASP A 160 22.27 -36.74 -30.33
C ASP A 160 20.82 -36.41 -30.78
N TRP A 161 20.61 -36.15 -32.08
CA TRP A 161 19.29 -35.73 -32.59
C TRP A 161 18.25 -36.86 -32.68
N ARG A 162 18.67 -38.13 -32.75
CA ARG A 162 17.78 -39.29 -32.98
C ARG A 162 17.00 -39.77 -31.74
N LYS A 163 17.43 -39.44 -30.53
CA LYS A 163 16.75 -39.85 -29.28
C LYS A 163 15.49 -39.01 -28.97
N ARG A 164 15.37 -37.80 -29.53
CA ARG A 164 14.22 -36.89 -29.27
C ARG A 164 12.93 -37.30 -29.97
N MET A 165 13.00 -38.14 -31.02
CA MET A 165 11.83 -38.49 -31.83
C MET A 165 10.90 -39.54 -31.17
N TRP A 166 11.42 -40.38 -30.26
CA TRP A 166 10.64 -41.46 -29.64
C TRP A 166 9.77 -41.02 -28.46
N TYR A 167 10.19 -40.00 -27.70
CA TYR A 167 9.42 -39.48 -26.56
C TYR A 167 8.10 -38.80 -26.99
N GLY A 168 8.05 -38.22 -28.20
CA GLY A 168 6.84 -37.57 -28.72
C GLY A 168 5.69 -38.55 -28.99
N LEU A 169 5.99 -39.77 -29.46
CA LEU A 169 4.97 -40.79 -29.77
C LEU A 169 4.36 -41.41 -28.50
N ALA A 170 5.16 -41.58 -27.44
CA ALA A 170 4.67 -42.08 -26.15
C ALA A 170 3.70 -41.08 -25.47
N ALA A 171 3.96 -39.77 -25.57
CA ALA A 171 3.10 -38.74 -25.00
C ALA A 171 1.72 -38.68 -25.67
N ILE A 172 1.64 -38.89 -27.00
CA ILE A 172 0.38 -38.88 -27.74
C ILE A 172 -0.50 -40.10 -27.38
N ALA A 173 0.09 -41.27 -27.18
CA ALA A 173 -0.64 -42.46 -26.74
C ALA A 173 -1.28 -42.28 -25.35
N LEU A 174 -0.56 -41.64 -24.41
CA LEU A 174 -1.05 -41.37 -23.06
C LEU A 174 -2.29 -40.43 -23.05
N LEU A 175 -2.27 -39.40 -23.90
CA LEU A 175 -3.37 -38.43 -24.02
C LEU A 175 -4.66 -39.06 -24.60
N ILE A 176 -4.53 -40.02 -25.51
CA ILE A 176 -5.70 -40.73 -26.09
C ILE A 176 -6.38 -41.61 -25.04
N VAL A 177 -5.60 -42.29 -24.18
CA VAL A 177 -6.14 -43.12 -23.08
C VAL A 177 -6.86 -42.26 -22.03
N LEU A 178 -6.27 -41.12 -21.64
CA LEU A 178 -6.89 -40.18 -20.70
C LEU A 178 -8.18 -39.54 -21.27
N GLY A 179 -8.19 -39.22 -22.57
CA GLY A 179 -9.39 -38.69 -23.24
C GLY A 179 -10.57 -39.68 -23.28
N PHE A 180 -10.30 -40.98 -23.47
CA PHE A 180 -11.34 -42.01 -23.41
C PHE A 180 -11.88 -42.22 -21.99
N GLY A 181 -11.01 -42.19 -20.96
CA GLY A 181 -11.43 -42.28 -19.56
C GLY A 181 -12.36 -41.13 -19.13
N ALA A 182 -12.04 -39.90 -19.53
CA ALA A 182 -12.87 -38.73 -19.24
C ALA A 182 -14.25 -38.81 -19.92
N ARG A 183 -14.32 -39.33 -21.15
CA ARG A 183 -15.57 -39.48 -21.91
C ARG A 183 -16.55 -40.47 -21.27
N GLU A 184 -16.07 -41.63 -20.81
CA GLU A 184 -16.92 -42.62 -20.12
C GLU A 184 -17.41 -42.14 -18.75
N PHE A 185 -16.60 -41.37 -18.03
CA PHE A 185 -16.97 -40.80 -16.73
C PHE A 185 -18.14 -39.80 -16.84
N VAL A 186 -18.09 -38.90 -17.83
CA VAL A 186 -19.15 -37.91 -18.08
C VAL A 186 -20.45 -38.55 -18.57
N LEU A 187 -20.37 -39.67 -19.30
CA LEU A 187 -21.55 -40.43 -19.73
C LEU A 187 -22.21 -41.20 -18.57
N ARG A 188 -21.44 -41.64 -17.56
CA ARG A 188 -21.99 -42.27 -16.35
C ARG A 188 -22.66 -41.29 -15.38
N MET A 189 -22.23 -40.02 -15.33
CA MET A 189 -22.83 -39.00 -14.46
C MET A 189 -24.20 -38.47 -14.93
N ARG A 190 -24.68 -38.84 -16.13
CA ARG A 190 -25.97 -38.36 -16.67
C ARG A 190 -27.17 -39.27 -16.37
N SER A 191 -27.01 -40.29 -15.53
CA SER A 191 -28.05 -41.26 -15.19
C SER A 191 -28.35 -41.32 -13.69
N ALA A 192 -28.75 -40.19 -13.10
CA ALA A 192 -29.27 -40.13 -11.73
C ALA A 192 -30.28 -38.97 -11.57
N HIS A 193 -31.53 -39.21 -11.96
CA HIS A 193 -32.69 -38.52 -11.38
C HIS A 193 -33.24 -39.39 -10.24
N PRO A 194 -33.54 -38.77 -9.10
CA PRO A 194 -34.78 -39.07 -8.37
C PRO A 194 -35.72 -37.86 -8.38
N GLU A 195 -36.98 -38.11 -8.05
CA GLU A 195 -38.11 -37.27 -8.44
C GLU A 195 -38.41 -36.10 -7.49
N ASN A 196 -39.20 -35.15 -8.02
CA ASN A 196 -39.86 -34.13 -7.21
C ASN A 196 -40.81 -34.76 -6.19
N LEU A 197 -40.66 -34.41 -4.91
CA LEU A 197 -41.77 -34.47 -3.95
C LEU A 197 -41.95 -33.11 -3.29
N THR A 198 -43.05 -32.45 -3.67
CA THR A 198 -43.55 -31.24 -3.01
C THR A 198 -44.00 -31.55 -1.60
N ALA A 199 -43.35 -30.95 -0.60
CA ALA A 199 -43.85 -30.87 0.77
C ALA A 199 -43.78 -29.43 1.24
N ALA A 200 -44.94 -28.80 1.42
CA ALA A 200 -45.03 -27.51 2.11
C ALA A 200 -44.72 -27.74 3.60
N GLY A 201 -43.53 -27.32 4.04
CA GLY A 201 -43.07 -27.43 5.42
C GLY A 201 -42.84 -26.04 6.02
N THR A 202 -43.48 -25.78 7.15
CA THR A 202 -43.39 -24.52 7.91
C THR A 202 -41.94 -24.09 8.16
N ARG A 203 -41.60 -22.81 7.91
CA ARG A 203 -40.34 -22.22 8.34
C ARG A 203 -40.27 -22.19 9.87
N ASN A 204 -39.66 -23.21 10.47
CA ASN A 204 -39.09 -23.08 11.80
C ASN A 204 -37.71 -22.44 11.65
N ASP A 205 -37.60 -21.16 12.02
CA ASP A 205 -36.30 -20.48 12.19
C ASP A 205 -35.53 -21.13 13.33
N THR A 206 -34.89 -22.25 12.99
CA THR A 206 -33.99 -22.98 13.88
C THR A 206 -32.67 -22.23 13.83
N ARG A 207 -32.58 -21.16 14.63
CA ARG A 207 -31.35 -20.39 14.81
C ARG A 207 -30.23 -21.37 15.15
N LEU A 208 -29.34 -21.63 14.19
CA LEU A 208 -28.23 -22.56 14.34
C LEU A 208 -27.48 -22.16 15.61
N ALA A 209 -27.39 -23.08 16.57
CA ALA A 209 -26.68 -22.82 17.81
C ALA A 209 -25.22 -22.56 17.49
N ALA A 210 -24.64 -21.52 18.08
CA ALA A 210 -23.21 -21.26 17.92
C ALA A 210 -22.41 -22.50 18.36
N PRO A 211 -21.39 -22.94 17.59
CA PRO A 211 -20.59 -24.08 18.00
C PRO A 211 -19.91 -23.75 19.34
N ALA A 212 -19.79 -24.73 20.23
CA ALA A 212 -19.33 -24.50 21.61
C ALA A 212 -17.88 -23.98 21.70
N ASN A 213 -17.13 -24.07 20.61
CA ASN A 213 -15.77 -23.56 20.42
C ASN A 213 -15.71 -22.29 19.53
N ALA A 214 -16.83 -21.63 19.25
CA ALA A 214 -16.85 -20.36 18.50
C ALA A 214 -15.90 -19.34 19.13
N ALA A 215 -15.10 -18.68 18.29
CA ALA A 215 -14.27 -17.58 18.70
C ALA A 215 -15.13 -16.40 19.18
N HIS A 216 -14.64 -15.70 20.20
CA HIS A 216 -15.27 -14.45 20.64
C HIS A 216 -14.93 -13.37 19.62
N VAL A 217 -15.93 -12.57 19.24
CA VAL A 217 -15.80 -11.50 18.25
C VAL A 217 -16.10 -10.16 18.95
N PRO A 218 -15.28 -9.09 18.79
CA PRO A 218 -14.13 -8.96 17.89
C PRO A 218 -12.98 -9.94 18.13
N LEU A 219 -12.50 -10.58 17.06
CA LEU A 219 -11.32 -11.46 17.07
C LEU A 219 -10.16 -10.72 16.40
N ARG A 220 -8.98 -10.72 17.03
CA ARG A 220 -7.79 -10.01 16.56
C ARG A 220 -6.56 -10.89 16.72
N LEU A 221 -5.91 -11.23 15.62
CA LEU A 221 -4.77 -12.15 15.58
C LEU A 221 -3.56 -11.46 14.93
N LEU A 222 -2.44 -11.43 15.64
CA LEU A 222 -1.14 -11.10 15.06
C LEU A 222 -0.59 -12.35 14.36
N VAL A 223 -0.47 -12.30 13.04
CA VAL A 223 -0.09 -13.46 12.22
C VAL A 223 1.42 -13.68 12.28
N GLY A 224 1.82 -14.94 12.45
CA GLY A 224 3.19 -15.34 12.79
C GLY A 224 3.53 -15.20 14.28
N TYR A 225 2.88 -14.29 15.01
CA TYR A 225 3.23 -13.94 16.39
C TYR A 225 2.93 -15.05 17.40
N GLN A 226 3.83 -15.20 18.36
CA GLN A 226 3.70 -16.07 19.53
C GLN A 226 4.08 -15.27 20.78
N GLY A 227 3.20 -15.24 21.78
CA GLY A 227 3.42 -14.51 23.03
C GLY A 227 2.13 -14.11 23.74
N SER A 228 2.25 -13.23 24.73
CA SER A 228 1.11 -12.59 25.40
C SER A 228 0.40 -11.61 24.46
N PRO A 229 -0.92 -11.37 24.61
CA PRO A 229 -1.61 -10.37 23.81
C PRO A 229 -0.97 -8.98 23.88
N LYS A 230 -0.87 -8.29 22.73
CA LYS A 230 -0.46 -6.89 22.64
C LYS A 230 -1.69 -5.97 22.68
N ILE A 231 -1.49 -4.68 22.92
CA ILE A 231 -2.55 -3.65 22.92
C ILE A 231 -2.16 -2.57 21.92
N ASP A 232 -3.08 -2.17 21.05
CA ASP A 232 -2.87 -1.11 20.07
C ASP A 232 -3.15 0.31 20.64
N SER A 233 -2.85 1.33 19.85
CA SER A 233 -3.11 2.74 20.19
C SER A 233 -4.59 3.07 20.37
N SER A 234 -5.49 2.24 19.85
CA SER A 234 -6.94 2.32 20.10
C SER A 234 -7.41 1.54 21.34
N GLY A 235 -6.50 0.87 22.05
CA GLY A 235 -6.81 0.08 23.25
C GLY A 235 -7.37 -1.32 22.97
N ALA A 236 -7.35 -1.80 21.72
CA ALA A 236 -7.79 -3.14 21.40
C ALA A 236 -6.70 -4.18 21.63
N TYR A 237 -7.11 -5.34 22.16
CA TYR A 237 -6.24 -6.47 22.42
C TYR A 237 -6.06 -7.32 21.16
N TRP A 238 -4.81 -7.61 20.82
CA TRP A 238 -4.41 -8.47 19.71
C TRP A 238 -3.73 -9.73 20.24
N GLU A 239 -4.29 -10.89 19.94
CA GLU A 239 -3.81 -12.17 20.43
C GLU A 239 -2.68 -12.74 19.54
N ALA A 240 -1.98 -13.75 20.07
CA ALA A 240 -1.06 -14.58 19.28
C ALA A 240 -1.79 -15.38 18.20
N ASP A 241 -1.03 -15.81 17.20
CA ASP A 241 -1.53 -16.50 16.03
C ASP A 241 -2.13 -17.88 16.35
N ARG A 242 -3.34 -18.13 15.85
CA ARG A 242 -4.15 -19.35 16.13
C ARG A 242 -5.00 -19.73 14.91
N TYR A 243 -5.54 -20.95 14.92
CA TYR A 243 -6.42 -21.50 13.87
C TYR A 243 -5.78 -21.71 12.50
N PHE A 244 -4.47 -21.46 12.35
CA PHE A 244 -3.76 -21.63 11.09
C PHE A 244 -3.40 -23.09 10.79
N SER A 245 -3.26 -23.41 9.50
CA SER A 245 -2.59 -24.61 8.99
C SER A 245 -1.62 -24.24 7.87
N GLY A 246 -0.40 -24.78 7.91
CA GLY A 246 0.65 -24.47 6.94
C GLY A 246 1.32 -23.11 7.16
N GLY A 247 2.09 -22.70 6.14
CA GLY A 247 2.96 -21.53 6.18
C GLY A 247 4.10 -21.61 7.19
N ALA A 248 5.03 -20.66 7.09
CA ALA A 248 6.08 -20.41 8.06
C ALA A 248 5.95 -18.98 8.60
N ALA A 249 6.16 -18.81 9.90
CA ALA A 249 6.19 -17.52 10.57
C ALA A 249 7.56 -16.85 10.40
N PHE A 250 7.58 -15.55 10.17
CA PHE A 250 8.79 -14.73 10.06
C PHE A 250 8.64 -13.44 10.86
N GLU A 251 9.76 -12.98 11.40
CA GLU A 251 9.89 -11.67 12.02
C GLU A 251 10.55 -10.69 11.04
N ARG A 252 9.96 -9.50 10.93
CA ARG A 252 10.42 -8.42 10.07
C ARG A 252 11.58 -7.70 10.76
N PRO A 253 12.68 -7.37 10.05
CA PRO A 253 13.69 -6.44 10.58
C PRO A 253 13.03 -5.12 11.02
N HIS A 254 13.51 -4.52 12.11
CA HIS A 254 12.96 -3.28 12.67
C HIS A 254 13.15 -2.07 11.72
N LEU A 255 12.25 -1.99 10.75
CA LEU A 255 12.13 -0.92 9.76
C LEU A 255 10.85 -0.12 10.06
N PRO A 256 10.83 1.20 9.84
CA PRO A 256 9.59 1.97 9.90
C PRO A 256 8.49 1.38 9.02
N VAL A 257 7.23 1.62 9.39
CA VAL A 257 6.05 1.31 8.58
C VAL A 257 5.23 2.59 8.46
N SER A 258 5.01 3.05 7.23
CA SER A 258 4.15 4.22 6.94
C SER A 258 2.67 3.82 6.93
N ARG A 259 1.75 4.80 7.02
CA ARG A 259 0.28 4.56 7.07
C ARG A 259 -0.24 3.82 8.29
N THR A 260 0.53 3.75 9.38
CA THR A 260 0.04 3.17 10.63
C THR A 260 0.59 3.89 11.87
N SER A 261 -0.24 4.02 12.90
CA SER A 261 0.20 4.31 14.28
C SER A 261 0.51 3.05 15.08
N ASP A 262 0.21 1.87 14.54
CA ASP A 262 0.33 0.56 15.17
C ASP A 262 1.31 -0.34 14.39
N PRO A 263 2.61 0.03 14.31
CA PRO A 263 3.60 -0.72 13.54
C PRO A 263 3.74 -2.17 14.02
N MET A 264 3.37 -2.46 15.28
CA MET A 264 3.40 -3.81 15.86
C MET A 264 2.48 -4.82 15.16
N LEU A 265 1.46 -4.36 14.42
CA LEU A 265 0.61 -5.22 13.59
C LEU A 265 1.39 -5.81 12.40
N PHE A 266 2.54 -5.24 12.08
CA PHE A 266 3.37 -5.53 10.91
C PHE A 266 4.78 -6.05 11.27
N ASP A 267 5.04 -6.29 12.56
CA ASP A 267 6.31 -6.86 13.06
C ASP A 267 6.58 -8.27 12.54
N GLN A 268 5.53 -9.07 12.31
CA GLN A 268 5.63 -10.48 11.93
C GLN A 268 4.62 -10.83 10.84
N TRP A 269 4.83 -11.94 10.13
CA TRP A 269 3.90 -12.47 9.12
C TRP A 269 3.97 -14.00 9.00
N ARG A 270 2.98 -14.59 8.32
CA ARG A 270 3.08 -15.92 7.70
C ARG A 270 3.35 -15.81 6.22
N THR A 271 4.11 -16.75 5.67
CA THR A 271 4.34 -16.89 4.22
C THR A 271 4.50 -18.36 3.80
N GLY A 272 4.46 -18.62 2.49
CA GLY A 272 4.15 -19.94 1.92
C GLY A 272 2.64 -20.18 1.86
N ASP A 273 2.17 -21.28 1.28
CA ASP A 273 0.73 -21.57 1.28
C ASP A 273 0.24 -21.89 2.71
N PHE A 274 -0.81 -21.21 3.17
CA PHE A 274 -1.45 -21.43 4.48
C PHE A 274 -2.97 -21.20 4.44
N SER A 275 -3.67 -21.73 5.44
CA SER A 275 -5.09 -21.49 5.67
C SER A 275 -5.36 -21.15 7.14
N TYR A 276 -6.54 -20.61 7.40
CA TYR A 276 -7.12 -20.43 8.73
C TYR A 276 -8.51 -21.06 8.75
N ASP A 277 -8.79 -21.88 9.76
CA ASP A 277 -10.09 -22.50 10.00
C ASP A 277 -10.66 -21.92 11.30
N ILE A 278 -11.31 -20.75 11.20
CA ILE A 278 -11.72 -19.96 12.37
C ILE A 278 -13.15 -20.33 12.75
N PRO A 279 -13.41 -20.95 13.92
CA PRO A 279 -14.77 -21.28 14.35
C PRO A 279 -15.52 -20.00 14.69
N LEU A 280 -16.68 -19.77 14.07
CA LEU A 280 -17.51 -18.58 14.30
C LEU A 280 -18.96 -18.98 14.59
N ALA A 281 -19.68 -18.09 15.29
CA ALA A 281 -21.12 -18.23 15.42
C ALA A 281 -21.80 -17.91 14.07
N PRO A 282 -22.99 -18.48 13.77
CA PRO A 282 -23.73 -18.10 12.58
C PRO A 282 -24.11 -16.61 12.59
N GLY A 283 -23.61 -15.84 11.62
CA GLY A 283 -23.89 -14.43 11.44
C GLY A 283 -22.98 -13.78 10.38
N PRO A 284 -23.28 -12.54 9.95
CA PRO A 284 -22.39 -11.75 9.13
C PRO A 284 -21.24 -11.18 9.96
N TYR A 285 -20.08 -11.08 9.32
CA TYR A 285 -18.85 -10.54 9.86
C TYR A 285 -18.19 -9.60 8.85
N GLU A 286 -17.36 -8.72 9.37
CA GLU A 286 -16.44 -7.90 8.60
C GLU A 286 -15.02 -8.40 8.83
N LEU A 287 -14.30 -8.68 7.74
CA LEU A 287 -12.95 -9.23 7.76
C LEU A 287 -11.96 -8.17 7.30
N HIS A 288 -10.96 -7.90 8.13
CA HIS A 288 -9.82 -7.04 7.81
C HIS A 288 -8.57 -7.91 7.72
N LEU A 289 -7.83 -7.76 6.62
CA LEU A 289 -6.56 -8.44 6.38
C LEU A 289 -5.46 -7.39 6.25
N PHE A 290 -4.44 -7.46 7.10
CA PHE A 290 -3.38 -6.46 7.20
C PHE A 290 -2.09 -6.98 6.56
N PHE A 291 -1.43 -6.13 5.80
CA PHE A 291 -0.26 -6.45 4.99
C PHE A 291 0.81 -5.35 5.07
N VAL A 292 2.09 -5.73 5.05
CA VAL A 292 3.19 -4.83 4.69
C VAL A 292 4.10 -5.54 3.69
N ALA A 293 4.46 -4.85 2.62
CA ALA A 293 5.47 -5.35 1.69
C ALA A 293 6.88 -4.94 2.14
N THR A 294 7.81 -5.90 2.15
CA THR A 294 9.23 -5.66 2.45
C THR A 294 10.03 -5.18 1.22
N PRO A 295 11.25 -4.64 1.41
CA PRO A 295 12.10 -4.12 0.34
C PRO A 295 12.41 -5.14 -0.78
N PRO A 296 12.75 -4.68 -1.99
CA PRO A 296 12.74 -5.50 -3.20
C PRO A 296 13.89 -6.51 -3.35
N GLU A 297 14.80 -6.63 -2.37
CA GLU A 297 15.91 -7.60 -2.45
C GLU A 297 15.46 -9.04 -2.17
N ASP A 298 14.50 -9.26 -1.27
CA ASP A 298 14.07 -10.61 -0.88
C ASP A 298 12.81 -11.13 -1.60
N PHE A 299 11.94 -10.23 -2.09
CA PHE A 299 10.66 -10.63 -2.69
C PHE A 299 10.42 -10.02 -4.06
N LYS A 300 10.61 -10.83 -5.10
CA LYS A 300 10.04 -10.59 -6.44
C LYS A 300 8.55 -10.31 -6.27
N THR A 301 8.11 -9.12 -6.69
CA THR A 301 6.71 -8.62 -6.70
C THR A 301 5.70 -9.67 -6.28
N GLN A 302 5.28 -9.62 -5.00
CA GLN A 302 4.40 -10.64 -4.49
C GLN A 302 3.07 -10.59 -5.26
N PHE A 303 2.64 -11.73 -5.78
CA PHE A 303 1.39 -11.91 -6.51
C PHE A 303 0.77 -13.21 -6.00
N PHE A 304 -0.23 -13.11 -5.14
CA PHE A 304 -0.88 -14.26 -4.51
C PHE A 304 -2.40 -14.14 -4.52
N ASN A 305 -3.07 -15.18 -4.06
CA ASN A 305 -4.52 -15.25 -4.03
C ASN A 305 -5.00 -15.44 -2.58
N VAL A 306 -6.17 -14.87 -2.28
CA VAL A 306 -6.86 -15.06 -1.01
C VAL A 306 -8.30 -15.48 -1.29
N SER A 307 -8.76 -16.54 -0.64
CA SER A 307 -10.16 -16.99 -0.71
C SER A 307 -10.77 -17.18 0.68
N ALA A 308 -12.09 -17.00 0.78
CA ALA A 308 -12.91 -17.34 1.94
C ALA A 308 -13.97 -18.36 1.53
N ASN A 309 -14.07 -19.48 2.25
CA ASN A 309 -15.01 -20.59 1.99
C ASN A 309 -14.96 -21.10 0.51
N GLY A 310 -13.78 -21.04 -0.10
CA GLY A 310 -13.57 -21.40 -1.51
C GLY A 310 -13.84 -20.28 -2.54
N GLU A 311 -14.50 -19.19 -2.17
CA GLU A 311 -14.72 -18.03 -3.04
C GLU A 311 -13.53 -17.06 -3.00
N LEU A 312 -13.11 -16.56 -4.17
CA LEU A 312 -11.91 -15.74 -4.31
C LEU A 312 -12.18 -14.29 -3.86
N LEU A 313 -11.57 -13.88 -2.74
CA LEU A 313 -11.60 -12.50 -2.25
C LEU A 313 -10.59 -11.60 -2.99
N LEU A 314 -9.39 -12.12 -3.23
CA LEU A 314 -8.29 -11.39 -3.87
C LEU A 314 -7.61 -12.27 -4.94
N SER A 315 -7.44 -11.71 -6.14
CA SER A 315 -6.83 -12.36 -7.31
C SER A 315 -5.53 -11.69 -7.70
N ASN A 316 -4.43 -12.44 -7.81
CA ASN A 316 -3.10 -11.91 -8.16
C ASN A 316 -2.75 -10.63 -7.39
N PHE A 317 -3.04 -10.62 -6.08
CA PHE A 317 -2.89 -9.47 -5.21
C PHE A 317 -1.41 -9.15 -4.97
N ASN A 318 -1.09 -7.86 -5.04
CA ASN A 318 0.27 -7.34 -4.88
C ASN A 318 0.25 -6.16 -3.92
N ILE A 319 0.72 -6.43 -2.70
CA ILE A 319 0.74 -5.48 -1.58
C ILE A 319 1.49 -4.20 -1.97
N ASN A 320 2.63 -4.26 -2.66
CA ASN A 320 3.37 -3.06 -3.10
C ASN A 320 2.57 -2.19 -4.09
N ALA A 321 1.69 -2.79 -4.89
CA ALA A 321 0.88 -2.07 -5.85
C ALA A 321 -0.34 -1.41 -5.18
N ASP A 322 -1.02 -2.11 -4.27
CA ASP A 322 -2.17 -1.61 -3.49
C ASP A 322 -1.73 -0.54 -2.48
N ALA A 323 -0.64 -0.80 -1.74
CA ALA A 323 -0.03 0.13 -0.79
C ALA A 323 0.69 1.32 -1.45
N LEU A 324 0.89 1.30 -2.77
CA LEU A 324 1.68 2.27 -3.54
C LEU A 324 3.18 2.37 -3.15
N GLY A 325 3.74 1.36 -2.47
CA GLY A 325 5.15 1.29 -2.12
C GLY A 325 5.51 0.20 -1.10
N THR A 326 6.81 0.09 -0.80
CA THR A 326 7.38 -0.82 0.21
C THR A 326 7.39 -0.18 1.60
N ASN A 327 7.27 -0.97 2.66
CA ASN A 327 7.20 -0.51 4.05
C ASN A 327 6.03 0.46 4.31
N ILE A 328 4.93 0.27 3.57
CA ILE A 328 3.67 0.98 3.75
C ILE A 328 2.65 -0.05 4.23
N ALA A 329 1.96 0.25 5.32
CA ALA A 329 0.84 -0.54 5.80
C ALA A 329 -0.30 -0.53 4.78
N ASP A 330 -0.87 -1.70 4.55
CA ASP A 330 -2.03 -1.91 3.71
C ASP A 330 -3.04 -2.82 4.41
N GLU A 331 -4.30 -2.66 4.05
CA GLU A 331 -5.44 -3.32 4.67
C GLU A 331 -6.55 -3.55 3.65
N LYS A 332 -7.09 -4.76 3.60
CA LYS A 332 -8.21 -5.13 2.76
C LYS A 332 -9.40 -5.51 3.63
N VAL A 333 -10.52 -4.82 3.43
CA VAL A 333 -11.76 -4.98 4.19
C VAL A 333 -12.82 -5.66 3.33
N PHE A 334 -13.52 -6.64 3.90
CA PHE A 334 -14.60 -7.37 3.26
C PHE A 334 -15.79 -7.47 4.22
N LYS A 335 -16.92 -6.87 3.86
CA LYS A 335 -18.20 -7.07 4.56
C LYS A 335 -18.96 -8.29 4.03
N GLU A 336 -19.97 -8.72 4.80
CA GLU A 336 -20.82 -9.89 4.50
C GLU A 336 -20.07 -11.24 4.49
N ILE A 337 -18.97 -11.35 5.25
CA ILE A 337 -18.28 -12.63 5.45
C ILE A 337 -19.07 -13.48 6.44
N HIS A 338 -19.26 -14.77 6.12
CA HIS A 338 -20.02 -15.71 6.92
C HIS A 338 -19.19 -16.98 7.16
N PRO A 339 -19.36 -17.71 8.27
CA PRO A 339 -18.87 -19.09 8.34
C PRO A 339 -19.63 -19.98 7.35
N ASP A 340 -18.98 -21.04 6.86
CA ASP A 340 -19.63 -22.10 6.09
C ASP A 340 -20.51 -22.98 7.01
N LYS A 341 -21.20 -23.95 6.44
CA LYS A 341 -22.20 -24.82 7.07
C LYS A 341 -21.65 -25.71 8.18
N ASP A 342 -20.33 -25.85 8.29
CA ASP A 342 -19.65 -26.58 9.36
C ASP A 342 -19.34 -25.71 10.59
N GLY A 343 -19.59 -24.39 10.52
CA GLY A 343 -19.36 -23.42 11.58
C GLY A 343 -17.99 -22.73 11.52
N TYR A 344 -17.22 -22.90 10.45
CA TYR A 344 -15.90 -22.29 10.29
C TYR A 344 -15.86 -21.26 9.16
N LEU A 345 -15.09 -20.19 9.34
CA LEU A 345 -14.62 -19.35 8.25
C LEU A 345 -13.29 -19.93 7.76
N HIS A 346 -13.28 -20.46 6.54
CA HIS A 346 -12.09 -21.02 5.91
C HIS A 346 -11.38 -19.96 5.07
N LEU A 347 -10.35 -19.30 5.62
CA LEU A 347 -9.49 -18.42 4.82
C LEU A 347 -8.34 -19.23 4.23
N LYS A 348 -8.01 -18.99 2.96
CA LYS A 348 -6.85 -19.62 2.31
C LYS A 348 -6.02 -18.61 1.57
N PHE A 349 -4.73 -18.61 1.86
CA PHE A 349 -3.70 -17.79 1.24
C PHE A 349 -2.80 -18.71 0.44
N PHE A 350 -2.75 -18.52 -0.88
CA PHE A 350 -2.08 -19.46 -1.77
C PHE A 350 -1.39 -18.80 -2.96
N ILE A 351 -0.37 -19.48 -3.46
CA ILE A 351 0.47 -19.00 -4.55
C ILE A 351 -0.34 -18.64 -5.81
N GLY A 352 -0.11 -17.43 -6.32
CA GLY A 352 -0.50 -17.01 -7.66
C GLY A 352 0.70 -17.05 -8.60
N ARG A 353 1.73 -16.27 -8.26
CA ARG A 353 3.09 -16.30 -8.86
C ARG A 353 4.20 -16.27 -7.81
N SER A 354 3.89 -15.86 -6.58
CA SER A 354 4.77 -15.91 -5.42
C SER A 354 4.06 -16.54 -4.23
N ALA A 355 4.81 -16.89 -3.19
CA ALA A 355 4.24 -17.13 -1.87
C ALA A 355 3.38 -15.92 -1.41
N PRO A 356 2.26 -16.16 -0.72
CA PRO A 356 1.49 -15.10 -0.06
C PRO A 356 2.22 -14.56 1.18
N SER A 357 1.76 -13.44 1.70
CA SER A 357 2.08 -12.98 3.06
C SER A 357 0.86 -12.35 3.73
N LEU A 358 0.84 -12.35 5.07
CA LEU A 358 -0.20 -11.74 5.90
C LEU A 358 0.36 -11.41 7.28
N ASN A 359 0.06 -10.21 7.80
CA ASN A 359 0.62 -9.71 9.06
C ASN A 359 -0.38 -9.74 10.23
N ALA A 360 -1.65 -9.46 9.99
CA ALA A 360 -2.70 -9.57 11.01
C ALA A 360 -4.07 -9.91 10.39
N ILE A 361 -4.97 -10.42 11.22
CA ILE A 361 -6.39 -10.64 10.90
C ILE A 361 -7.22 -9.96 12.00
N GLU A 362 -8.20 -9.16 11.61
CA GLU A 362 -9.29 -8.74 12.48
C GLU A 362 -10.63 -9.20 11.90
N ILE A 363 -11.50 -9.70 12.77
CA ILE A 363 -12.89 -10.03 12.45
C ILE A 363 -13.77 -9.23 13.40
N LEU A 364 -14.62 -8.37 12.85
CA LEU A 364 -15.61 -7.57 13.57
C LEU A 364 -17.01 -8.14 13.35
N PRO A 365 -17.99 -7.88 14.26
CA PRO A 365 -19.39 -8.17 14.01
C PRO A 365 -19.84 -7.43 12.74
N GLY A 366 -20.47 -8.12 11.79
CA GLY A 366 -20.95 -7.48 10.56
C GLY A 366 -22.18 -6.64 10.82
N LEU A 367 -22.30 -5.52 10.11
CA LEU A 367 -23.56 -4.79 9.99
C LEU A 367 -24.29 -5.29 8.72
N PRO A 368 -25.62 -5.48 8.74
CA PRO A 368 -26.36 -5.92 7.56
C PRO A 368 -26.08 -5.00 6.36
N HIS A 369 -25.51 -5.59 5.32
CA HIS A 369 -25.15 -4.98 4.03
C HIS A 369 -24.16 -3.81 4.11
N ARG A 370 -23.59 -3.50 5.29
CA ARG A 370 -22.76 -2.32 5.54
C ARG A 370 -21.42 -2.69 6.16
N GLN A 371 -20.41 -1.91 5.80
CA GLN A 371 -19.17 -1.84 6.56
C GLN A 371 -19.40 -1.08 7.88
N GLN A 372 -18.66 -1.43 8.92
CA GLN A 372 -18.52 -0.66 10.15
C GLN A 372 -18.02 0.76 9.81
N PRO A 373 -18.55 1.81 10.47
CA PRO A 373 -18.07 3.18 10.24
C PRO A 373 -16.61 3.32 10.67
N VAL A 374 -15.75 3.81 9.77
CA VAL A 374 -14.36 4.13 10.12
C VAL A 374 -14.33 5.52 10.73
N ARG A 375 -13.90 5.63 11.99
CA ARG A 375 -13.81 6.90 12.72
C ARG A 375 -12.39 7.11 13.21
N LEU A 376 -11.74 8.16 12.75
CA LEU A 376 -10.36 8.53 13.06
C LEU A 376 -10.33 9.89 13.74
N VAL A 377 -9.61 10.02 14.84
CA VAL A 377 -9.27 11.30 15.47
C VAL A 377 -7.76 11.51 15.37
N MET A 378 -7.30 12.75 15.17
CA MET A 378 -5.87 13.04 14.97
C MET A 378 -5.06 13.03 16.28
N GLN A 379 -5.24 11.97 17.07
CA GLN A 379 -4.68 11.78 18.41
C GLN A 379 -3.89 10.46 18.51
N PRO A 380 -2.90 10.39 19.42
CA PRO A 380 -2.17 9.15 19.71
C PRO A 380 -3.02 8.03 20.30
N THR A 381 -4.22 8.33 20.80
CA THR A 381 -5.10 7.37 21.48
C THR A 381 -6.56 7.57 21.07
N ALA A 382 -7.32 6.47 21.00
CA ALA A 382 -8.76 6.53 20.75
C ALA A 382 -9.53 7.34 21.81
N VAL A 383 -10.65 7.95 21.39
CA VAL A 383 -11.58 8.71 22.25
C VAL A 383 -13.02 8.26 22.02
N ARG A 384 -13.94 8.69 22.89
CA ARG A 384 -15.39 8.55 22.65
C ARG A 384 -16.05 9.90 22.54
N ASP A 385 -17.03 10.00 21.65
CA ASP A 385 -17.95 11.14 21.57
C ASP A 385 -19.08 11.02 22.62
N HIS A 386 -19.88 12.07 22.74
CA HIS A 386 -21.04 12.16 23.63
C HIS A 386 -22.14 11.12 23.31
N SER A 387 -22.17 10.59 22.09
CA SER A 387 -23.06 9.50 21.67
C SER A 387 -22.49 8.11 21.98
N GLY A 388 -21.26 8.04 22.49
CA GLY A 388 -20.57 6.81 22.90
C GLY A 388 -19.81 6.11 21.77
N ASN A 389 -19.82 6.65 20.53
CA ASN A 389 -19.07 6.04 19.43
C ASN A 389 -17.58 6.08 19.74
N LEU A 390 -16.86 5.01 19.37
CA LEU A 390 -15.41 4.98 19.46
C LEU A 390 -14.82 5.66 18.22
N TRP A 391 -13.88 6.57 18.44
CA TRP A 391 -13.05 7.20 17.43
C TRP A 391 -11.63 6.69 17.64
N HIS A 392 -11.11 5.96 16.65
CA HIS A 392 -9.79 5.37 16.68
C HIS A 392 -8.69 6.44 16.58
N SER A 393 -7.51 6.09 17.08
CA SER A 393 -6.27 6.85 16.89
C SER A 393 -5.97 7.12 15.41
N ASP A 394 -5.13 8.13 15.16
CA ASP A 394 -4.80 8.55 13.79
C ASP A 394 -4.15 7.40 12.99
N ASN A 395 -4.72 7.01 11.86
CA ASN A 395 -4.29 5.85 11.09
C ASN A 395 -4.48 6.07 9.58
N TYR A 396 -3.86 5.26 8.72
CA TYR A 396 -3.90 5.35 7.25
C TYR A 396 -3.29 6.61 6.63
N PHE A 397 -2.66 7.49 7.42
CA PHE A 397 -2.09 8.76 6.96
C PHE A 397 -0.74 8.62 6.25
N SER A 398 -0.39 9.60 5.42
CA SER A 398 0.97 9.76 4.89
C SER A 398 1.34 11.23 4.86
N ASN A 399 2.54 11.54 5.37
CA ASN A 399 3.04 12.90 5.59
C ASN A 399 2.20 13.72 6.58
N GLY A 400 2.52 15.01 6.71
CA GLY A 400 1.97 15.89 7.74
C GLY A 400 2.53 15.64 9.13
N ALA A 401 2.22 16.53 10.05
CA ALA A 401 2.55 16.45 11.48
C ALA A 401 1.28 16.65 12.31
N THR A 402 1.32 16.24 13.58
CA THR A 402 0.29 16.58 14.57
C THR A 402 0.78 17.71 15.46
N ASN A 403 -0.14 18.45 16.09
CA ASN A 403 0.19 19.43 17.13
C ASN A 403 0.84 18.75 18.36
N ASP A 404 1.78 19.42 19.03
CA ASP A 404 2.50 18.83 20.19
C ASP A 404 1.65 18.71 21.47
N GLN A 405 0.57 19.49 21.58
CA GLN A 405 -0.26 19.63 22.77
C GLN A 405 -1.73 19.89 22.39
N PRO A 406 -2.71 19.33 23.14
CA PRO A 406 -4.12 19.53 22.88
C PRO A 406 -4.50 21.01 22.96
N ARG A 407 -5.46 21.41 22.11
CA ARG A 407 -6.10 22.73 22.11
C ARG A 407 -7.51 22.63 22.67
N THR A 408 -8.00 23.72 23.25
CA THR A 408 -9.39 23.84 23.64
C THR A 408 -10.21 24.27 22.43
N VAL A 409 -11.34 23.60 22.19
CA VAL A 409 -12.33 23.96 21.17
C VAL A 409 -13.68 24.12 21.85
N SER A 410 -14.45 25.11 21.41
CA SER A 410 -15.72 25.51 21.99
C SER A 410 -16.89 25.29 21.01
N GLY A 411 -18.13 25.41 21.52
CA GLY A 411 -19.33 25.29 20.68
C GLY A 411 -19.68 23.86 20.23
N THR A 412 -19.01 22.83 20.76
CA THR A 412 -19.25 21.41 20.43
C THR A 412 -19.48 20.58 21.70
N PRO A 413 -20.35 19.54 21.68
CA PRO A 413 -20.42 18.55 22.76
C PRO A 413 -19.17 17.66 22.83
N ASP A 414 -18.36 17.63 21.77
CA ASP A 414 -17.20 16.74 21.61
C ASP A 414 -15.88 17.50 21.46
N PRO A 415 -15.47 18.37 22.40
CA PRO A 415 -14.26 19.19 22.25
C PRO A 415 -13.00 18.33 22.05
N ASN A 416 -12.98 17.11 22.59
CA ASN A 416 -11.89 16.15 22.43
C ASN A 416 -11.69 15.68 20.98
N LEU A 417 -12.71 15.69 20.11
CA LEU A 417 -12.54 15.36 18.68
C LEU A 417 -11.80 16.44 17.90
N TYR A 418 -11.82 17.68 18.41
CA TYR A 418 -11.24 18.86 17.76
C TYR A 418 -9.99 19.37 18.48
N ALA A 419 -9.58 18.74 19.57
CA ALA A 419 -8.45 19.16 20.39
C ALA A 419 -7.08 18.96 19.71
N TRP A 420 -7.01 18.15 18.65
CA TRP A 420 -5.81 17.92 17.87
C TRP A 420 -6.10 18.07 16.38
N GLU A 421 -5.04 18.24 15.60
CA GLU A 421 -5.10 18.36 14.15
C GLU A 421 -3.89 17.67 13.51
N ARG A 422 -4.10 16.98 12.38
CA ARG A 422 -3.01 16.69 11.44
C ARG A 422 -2.94 17.83 10.45
N TYR A 423 -1.76 18.43 10.31
CA TYR A 423 -1.52 19.54 9.40
C TYR A 423 -0.33 19.28 8.45
N GLY A 424 -0.34 19.95 7.30
CA GLY A 424 0.75 19.92 6.31
C GLY A 424 0.24 19.85 4.87
N HIS A 425 1.00 19.18 4.01
CA HIS A 425 0.47 18.50 2.82
C HIS A 425 0.49 17.00 3.15
N PHE A 426 -0.68 16.36 3.17
CA PHE A 426 -0.82 14.98 3.63
C PHE A 426 -2.00 14.26 2.98
N THR A 427 -2.02 12.94 3.11
CA THR A 427 -3.06 12.08 2.54
C THR A 427 -3.55 11.04 3.53
N TYR A 428 -4.78 10.55 3.38
CA TYR A 428 -5.30 9.34 4.00
C TYR A 428 -5.67 8.32 2.91
N SER A 429 -5.41 7.04 3.12
CA SER A 429 -5.85 5.94 2.24
C SER A 429 -6.73 4.97 3.03
N ILE A 430 -7.97 5.39 3.33
CA ILE A 430 -8.87 4.67 4.26
C ILE A 430 -9.45 3.43 3.56
N PRO A 431 -9.34 2.22 4.15
CA PRO A 431 -9.84 1.00 3.53
C PRO A 431 -11.37 0.88 3.58
N VAL A 432 -11.95 0.51 2.44
CA VAL A 432 -13.39 0.42 2.22
C VAL A 432 -13.75 -0.71 1.24
N ASP A 433 -14.86 -1.40 1.46
CA ASP A 433 -15.38 -2.42 0.54
C ASP A 433 -15.72 -1.83 -0.84
N THR A 434 -15.15 -2.40 -1.90
CA THR A 434 -15.25 -1.89 -3.28
C THR A 434 -16.68 -1.85 -3.84
N ARG A 435 -17.63 -2.56 -3.22
CA ARG A 435 -19.04 -2.61 -3.64
C ARG A 435 -19.86 -1.45 -3.05
N GLY A 436 -19.36 -0.79 -2.01
CA GLY A 436 -20.08 0.24 -1.27
C GLY A 436 -20.15 1.61 -1.98
N ARG A 437 -20.94 2.50 -1.38
CA ARG A 437 -20.85 3.95 -1.54
C ARG A 437 -20.75 4.56 -0.16
N TYR A 438 -20.05 5.67 -0.03
CA TYR A 438 -19.63 6.18 1.26
C TYR A 438 -19.96 7.65 1.44
N THR A 439 -20.45 7.98 2.63
CA THR A 439 -20.45 9.33 3.16
C THR A 439 -19.10 9.55 3.86
N LEU A 440 -18.39 10.62 3.48
CA LEU A 440 -17.21 11.12 4.16
C LEU A 440 -17.56 12.39 4.94
N VAL A 441 -17.23 12.39 6.22
CA VAL A 441 -17.39 13.52 7.13
C VAL A 441 -16.00 13.98 7.58
N LEU A 442 -15.68 15.24 7.29
CA LEU A 442 -14.40 15.86 7.67
C LEU A 442 -14.65 16.89 8.77
N HIS A 443 -13.94 16.74 9.88
CA HIS A 443 -14.05 17.59 11.05
C HIS A 443 -12.82 18.49 11.16
N PHE A 444 -13.06 19.79 11.33
CA PHE A 444 -12.04 20.84 11.35
C PHE A 444 -12.25 21.77 12.55
N ALA A 445 -11.16 22.35 13.04
CA ALA A 445 -11.17 23.55 13.84
C ALA A 445 -9.94 24.39 13.49
N GLU A 446 -10.04 25.72 13.46
CA GLU A 446 -8.86 26.57 13.26
C GLU A 446 -8.13 26.76 14.59
N LEU A 447 -7.11 25.91 14.79
CA LEU A 447 -6.36 25.78 16.04
C LEU A 447 -5.12 26.68 16.13
N TYR A 448 -4.64 27.24 15.01
CA TYR A 448 -3.37 27.96 14.94
C TYR A 448 -3.56 29.48 14.84
N TRP A 449 -4.41 29.92 13.92
CA TRP A 449 -4.69 31.34 13.64
C TRP A 449 -5.71 31.93 14.64
N ALA A 450 -5.40 31.85 15.93
CA ALA A 450 -6.19 32.44 17.00
C ALA A 450 -5.92 33.95 17.15
N PRO A 451 -6.93 34.82 17.39
CA PRO A 451 -6.75 36.28 17.50
C PRO A 451 -5.74 36.75 18.55
N GLU A 452 -5.45 35.92 19.56
CA GLU A 452 -4.50 36.22 20.63
C GLU A 452 -3.03 36.01 20.23
N THR A 453 -2.75 35.30 19.12
CA THR A 453 -1.38 35.07 18.64
C THR A 453 -0.86 36.33 17.94
N PRO A 454 0.29 36.92 18.36
CA PRO A 454 0.82 38.14 17.75
C PRO A 454 1.16 37.95 16.26
N GLY A 455 0.69 38.88 15.42
CA GLY A 455 0.85 38.79 13.97
C GLY A 455 -0.15 37.86 13.27
N SER A 456 -1.17 37.36 13.98
CA SER A 456 -2.25 36.58 13.35
C SER A 456 -2.97 37.37 12.28
N VAL A 457 -3.03 36.77 11.10
CA VAL A 457 -4.00 37.11 10.07
C VAL A 457 -5.21 36.18 10.26
N GLY A 458 -6.40 36.60 9.78
CA GLY A 458 -7.66 35.87 9.95
C GLY A 458 -8.04 35.10 8.68
N VAL A 459 -9.13 35.52 8.04
CA VAL A 459 -9.54 35.06 6.71
C VAL A 459 -8.37 35.17 5.72
N GLY A 460 -8.14 34.10 4.96
CA GLY A 460 -7.05 33.98 3.98
C GLY A 460 -5.73 33.44 4.54
N SER A 461 -5.60 33.24 5.85
CA SER A 461 -4.34 32.74 6.46
C SER A 461 -4.07 31.28 6.23
N ARG A 462 -5.13 30.47 6.18
CA ARG A 462 -5.09 29.04 5.89
C ARG A 462 -6.11 28.79 4.79
N VAL A 463 -5.62 28.49 3.59
CA VAL A 463 -6.45 28.17 2.43
C VAL A 463 -5.92 26.90 1.80
N PHE A 464 -6.78 25.90 1.58
CA PHE A 464 -6.36 24.61 1.03
C PHE A 464 -7.47 23.93 0.23
N ARG A 465 -7.10 22.88 -0.50
CA ARG A 465 -8.03 21.99 -1.21
C ARG A 465 -8.15 20.67 -0.48
N VAL A 466 -9.29 20.01 -0.67
CA VAL A 466 -9.44 18.60 -0.32
C VAL A 466 -9.93 17.84 -1.53
N TYR A 467 -9.23 16.77 -1.87
CA TYR A 467 -9.59 15.85 -2.95
C TYR A 467 -9.94 14.48 -2.36
N CYS A 468 -10.82 13.73 -3.01
CA CYS A 468 -11.00 12.29 -2.76
C CYS A 468 -11.01 11.53 -4.09
N ASN A 469 -10.16 10.50 -4.21
CA ASN A 469 -10.00 9.67 -5.41
C ASN A 469 -9.81 10.51 -6.70
N GLY A 470 -9.07 11.63 -6.58
CA GLY A 470 -8.79 12.57 -7.67
C GLY A 470 -9.89 13.61 -7.96
N SER A 471 -11.05 13.52 -7.32
CA SER A 471 -12.15 14.50 -7.44
C SER A 471 -12.06 15.57 -6.36
N THR A 472 -12.21 16.84 -6.71
CA THR A 472 -12.24 17.96 -5.74
C THR A 472 -13.49 17.90 -4.88
N LEU A 473 -13.32 17.85 -3.55
CA LEU A 473 -14.40 17.97 -2.56
C LEU A 473 -14.50 19.39 -2.01
N LEU A 474 -13.35 20.03 -1.76
CA LEU A 474 -13.22 21.40 -1.29
C LEU A 474 -12.17 22.13 -2.12
N ASP A 475 -12.46 23.37 -2.50
CA ASP A 475 -11.56 24.27 -3.22
C ASP A 475 -11.57 25.64 -2.52
N ASP A 476 -10.42 26.33 -2.53
CA ASP A 476 -10.16 27.58 -1.81
C ASP A 476 -10.74 27.61 -0.37
N PHE A 477 -10.64 26.49 0.36
CA PHE A 477 -11.32 26.31 1.65
C PHE A 477 -10.54 26.94 2.81
N ASP A 478 -11.26 27.74 3.59
CA ASP A 478 -10.77 28.53 4.71
C ASP A 478 -11.69 28.31 5.92
N ILE A 479 -11.15 27.66 6.96
CA ILE A 479 -11.89 27.32 8.19
C ILE A 479 -12.19 28.59 9.00
N PHE A 480 -11.27 29.55 9.05
CA PHE A 480 -11.43 30.78 9.81
C PHE A 480 -12.58 31.62 9.24
N LYS A 481 -12.73 31.65 7.91
CA LYS A 481 -13.83 32.32 7.22
C LYS A 481 -15.21 31.74 7.54
N GLU A 482 -15.30 30.44 7.79
CA GLU A 482 -16.57 29.76 8.05
C GLU A 482 -16.94 29.65 9.53
N ALA A 483 -15.96 29.39 10.41
CA ALA A 483 -16.18 29.12 11.84
C ALA A 483 -15.36 30.00 12.80
N GLY A 484 -14.44 30.82 12.30
CA GLY A 484 -13.47 31.52 13.15
C GLY A 484 -12.44 30.56 13.78
N THR A 485 -11.81 30.98 14.88
CA THR A 485 -10.85 30.14 15.63
C THR A 485 -11.56 29.25 16.64
N GLN A 486 -10.97 28.08 16.96
CA GLN A 486 -11.35 27.23 18.10
C GLN A 486 -12.87 26.91 18.19
N HIS A 487 -13.52 26.80 17.04
CA HIS A 487 -14.89 26.31 16.89
C HIS A 487 -14.88 25.10 15.96
N ALA A 488 -15.75 24.13 16.26
CA ALA A 488 -15.95 22.96 15.44
C ALA A 488 -16.64 23.32 14.10
N LEU A 489 -16.10 22.80 13.00
CA LEU A 489 -16.67 22.87 11.66
C LEU A 489 -16.67 21.48 11.05
N THR A 490 -17.75 21.13 10.35
CA THR A 490 -17.89 19.82 9.69
C THR A 490 -18.27 20.01 8.22
N LYS A 491 -17.66 19.22 7.34
CA LYS A 491 -18.01 19.12 5.92
C LYS A 491 -18.37 17.68 5.59
N THR A 492 -19.49 17.48 4.91
CA THR A 492 -20.03 16.15 4.59
C THR A 492 -20.16 15.98 3.08
N PHE A 493 -19.71 14.85 2.56
CA PHE A 493 -19.72 14.48 1.14
C PHE A 493 -20.34 13.10 1.00
N HIS A 494 -21.35 12.96 0.16
CA HIS A 494 -22.11 11.72 -0.02
C HIS A 494 -21.74 11.02 -1.33
N HIS A 495 -22.11 9.74 -1.42
CA HIS A 495 -22.04 8.91 -2.62
C HIS A 495 -20.63 8.71 -3.20
N LEU A 496 -19.59 8.88 -2.37
CA LEU A 496 -18.21 8.64 -2.77
C LEU A 496 -18.02 7.15 -3.10
N ARG A 497 -17.26 6.88 -4.16
CA ARG A 497 -16.92 5.52 -4.58
C ARG A 497 -15.46 5.21 -4.22
N PRO A 498 -15.18 3.99 -3.74
CA PRO A 498 -13.82 3.49 -3.58
C PRO A 498 -12.99 3.56 -4.86
N SER A 499 -11.67 3.59 -4.70
CA SER A 499 -10.73 3.26 -5.77
C SER A 499 -10.81 1.76 -6.12
N GLN A 500 -10.09 1.33 -7.16
CA GLN A 500 -10.06 -0.10 -7.54
C GLN A 500 -9.38 -0.96 -6.45
N GLU A 501 -8.49 -0.33 -5.68
CA GLU A 501 -7.80 -0.85 -4.51
C GLU A 501 -8.70 -0.85 -3.24
N GLY A 502 -9.97 -0.45 -3.33
CA GLY A 502 -10.86 -0.43 -2.17
C GLY A 502 -10.45 0.62 -1.14
N LYS A 503 -10.09 1.83 -1.60
CA LYS A 503 -9.69 2.94 -0.73
C LYS A 503 -10.53 4.20 -0.98
N LEU A 504 -10.69 5.02 0.06
CA LEU A 504 -10.87 6.46 -0.12
C LEU A 504 -9.50 7.13 0.05
N ASP A 505 -8.84 7.43 -1.07
CA ASP A 505 -7.62 8.26 -1.08
C ASP A 505 -8.04 9.73 -0.94
N ILE A 506 -7.85 10.30 0.25
CA ILE A 506 -8.16 11.71 0.55
C ILE A 506 -6.84 12.50 0.58
N THR A 507 -6.76 13.61 -0.15
CA THR A 507 -5.57 14.50 -0.17
C THR A 507 -5.94 15.87 0.37
N PHE A 508 -5.14 16.38 1.31
CA PHE A 508 -5.23 17.73 1.86
C PHE A 508 -4.07 18.56 1.29
N ASP A 509 -4.37 19.49 0.39
CA ASP A 509 -3.39 20.19 -0.44
C ASP A 509 -3.33 21.71 -0.14
N PRO A 510 -2.25 22.20 0.49
CA PRO A 510 -1.99 23.62 0.76
C PRO A 510 -2.09 24.56 -0.46
N ILE A 511 -2.81 25.67 -0.32
CA ILE A 511 -2.68 26.85 -1.20
C ILE A 511 -1.95 27.97 -0.45
N VAL A 512 -2.42 28.31 0.75
CA VAL A 512 -1.83 29.29 1.67
C VAL A 512 -1.70 28.65 3.05
N ASN A 513 -0.45 28.51 3.52
CA ASN A 513 -0.08 27.75 4.71
C ASN A 513 -0.61 26.29 4.71
N TYR A 514 -0.31 25.55 5.77
CA TYR A 514 -0.63 24.13 5.85
C TYR A 514 -2.13 23.87 5.94
N ALA A 515 -2.61 22.90 5.14
CA ALA A 515 -3.92 22.29 5.27
C ALA A 515 -4.04 21.58 6.63
N THR A 516 -5.27 21.29 7.08
CA THR A 516 -5.49 20.63 8.37
C THR A 516 -6.75 19.76 8.41
N VAL A 517 -6.83 18.81 9.35
CA VAL A 517 -8.04 18.07 9.75
C VAL A 517 -7.93 17.60 11.20
N SER A 518 -9.03 17.54 11.94
CA SER A 518 -9.08 17.12 13.37
C SER A 518 -9.67 15.72 13.58
N ALA A 519 -10.68 15.36 12.79
CA ALA A 519 -11.24 14.00 12.76
C ALA A 519 -11.81 13.67 11.38
N ILE A 520 -11.91 12.38 11.05
CA ILE A 520 -12.46 11.86 9.80
C ILE A 520 -13.43 10.72 10.14
N GLU A 521 -14.64 10.76 9.62
CA GLU A 521 -15.61 9.67 9.69
C GLU A 521 -16.02 9.23 8.27
N VAL A 522 -16.06 7.91 8.05
CA VAL A 522 -16.50 7.27 6.80
C VAL A 522 -17.61 6.29 7.12
N ILE A 523 -18.76 6.47 6.47
CA ILE A 523 -19.99 5.70 6.72
C ILE A 523 -20.42 5.02 5.41
N ASP A 524 -20.69 3.72 5.44
CA ASP A 524 -21.25 2.99 4.30
C ASP A 524 -22.75 3.28 4.12
N GLU A 525 -23.11 3.72 2.91
CA GLU A 525 -24.46 4.10 2.49
C GLU A 525 -25.26 2.93 1.90
N SER A 526 -24.68 1.73 1.84
CA SER A 526 -25.37 0.53 1.35
C SER A 526 -26.63 0.23 2.18
N GLU A 527 -27.65 -0.37 1.57
CA GLU A 527 -28.90 -0.78 2.24
C GLU A 527 -29.15 -2.27 2.08
#